data_AF-A0A1G5CYZ9-F1
#
_entry.id   AF-A0A1G5CYZ9-F1
#
_cell.length_a   1.000
_cell.length_b   1.000
_cell.length_c   1.000
_cell.angle_alpha   90.00
_cell.angle_beta   90.00
_cell.angle_gamma   90.00
#
_symmetry.space_group_name_H-M   'P 1'
#
loop_
_entity.id
_entity.type
_entity.pdbx_description
1 polymer ?
#
loop_
_entity_poly.entity_id
_entity_poly.type
_entity_poly.pdbx_seq_one_letter_code
_entity_poly.pdbx_strand_id
1 'polypeptide(L)'
;MVTNKHINKIVVIIMAMAVVICVLAGIVVGRSDKYAENANILMEYPSKLFDTNEVISVNIKMDEEEWNEMLENAMSEEYYSCDVEICGTTFKNVAIRPKGNTSLSSVARDPDTDRYSFKLEFGHFMEGQTCFGLDKLILNNNYADATNMKEAIVYDMFNFIGAASPLYNYASISLNGEYKGVYLALEAVEESFLLRNYGTQNGELYKPESMGMGGGGGDRYKQEQGAKSQQGPSGGMPDHGDFNPQDKPDMEGDTPGAPPQMPDMEGFDPANMPSPPEGKAGDGHTGNNGGANLNYIDDNLDSYSVIWDGEITETSDGDHLRVVTALKNISEGNDIEKYLDVDNILKYMAVHTFAVNMDSLSGNMAHNYYLYEHDGKLNLFPWDYNLSFGGMSSMGRGGEDSDKGTEMVNDAIDTPFSGTDFFDTLLENEEYLEKYHEYLRKLTEEYVDGGRFEETYNRIGSQIDALVKEDPTAFYSYDEYKTACETLYKAVKLRAESIKGQLDGTIPSTDEEQKQDSAALIDGSEIDVSAMGAHSGGKKEGNPESQDNNSVKHSKKKSG
;
A
#
# COMPACT_ATOMS: atom_id res chain seq x y z
N MET A 1 10.94 -0.46 -74.26
CA MET A 1 9.71 0.30 -73.94
C MET A 1 8.50 -0.51 -74.36
N VAL A 2 7.68 -0.98 -73.41
CA VAL A 2 6.37 -1.58 -73.72
C VAL A 2 5.29 -0.57 -73.30
N THR A 3 4.89 0.28 -74.24
CA THR A 3 3.80 1.26 -74.05
C THR A 3 2.46 0.55 -74.14
N ASN A 4 2.03 -0.06 -73.04
CA ASN A 4 0.69 -0.63 -72.94
C ASN A 4 -0.35 0.52 -73.00
N LYS A 5 -1.12 0.58 -74.10
CA LYS A 5 -2.13 1.62 -74.39
C LYS A 5 -3.19 1.82 -73.30
N HIS A 6 -3.33 0.87 -72.37
CA HIS A 6 -4.31 0.90 -71.31
C HIS A 6 -3.73 1.21 -69.92
N ILE A 7 -2.40 1.35 -69.78
CA ILE A 7 -1.77 1.50 -68.47
C ILE A 7 -2.24 2.78 -67.73
N ASN A 8 -2.40 3.89 -68.44
CA ASN A 8 -2.95 5.12 -67.85
C ASN A 8 -4.41 4.94 -67.40
N LYS A 9 -5.21 4.11 -68.08
CA LYS A 9 -6.59 3.80 -67.65
C LYS A 9 -6.60 2.92 -66.40
N ILE A 10 -5.71 1.93 -66.34
CA ILE A 10 -5.55 1.05 -65.18
C ILE A 10 -5.10 1.86 -63.95
N VAL A 11 -4.12 2.75 -64.10
CA VAL A 11 -3.63 3.63 -63.02
C VAL A 11 -4.73 4.56 -62.52
N VAL A 12 -5.54 5.17 -63.40
CA VAL A 12 -6.70 5.99 -63.00
C VAL A 12 -7.75 5.17 -62.25
N ILE A 13 -8.03 3.94 -62.68
CA ILE A 13 -8.97 3.04 -62.00
C ILE A 13 -8.46 2.62 -60.61
N ILE A 14 -7.16 2.33 -60.48
CA ILE A 14 -6.54 1.99 -59.18
C ILE A 14 -6.54 3.19 -58.24
N MET A 15 -6.20 4.41 -58.71
CA MET A 15 -6.28 5.61 -57.88
C MET A 15 -7.73 5.93 -57.47
N ALA A 16 -8.71 5.75 -58.36
CA ALA A 16 -10.12 5.91 -57.99
C ALA A 16 -10.56 4.91 -56.93
N MET A 17 -10.14 3.63 -57.02
CA MET A 17 -10.41 2.64 -55.97
C MET A 17 -9.70 2.98 -54.66
N ALA A 18 -8.45 3.43 -54.69
CA ALA A 18 -7.71 3.84 -53.50
C ALA A 18 -8.40 5.03 -52.79
N VAL A 19 -8.83 6.06 -53.54
CA VAL A 19 -9.59 7.18 -52.97
C VAL A 19 -10.93 6.72 -52.38
N VAL A 20 -11.65 5.82 -53.05
CA VAL A 20 -12.90 5.24 -52.50
C VAL A 20 -12.63 4.44 -51.23
N ILE A 21 -11.54 3.66 -51.16
CA ILE A 21 -11.14 2.94 -49.95
C ILE A 21 -10.78 3.92 -48.81
N CYS A 22 -10.03 4.99 -49.09
CA CYS A 22 -9.71 6.02 -48.10
C CYS A 22 -10.95 6.78 -47.62
N VAL A 23 -11.91 7.08 -48.51
CA VAL A 23 -13.19 7.71 -48.13
C VAL A 23 -14.08 6.75 -47.34
N LEU A 24 -14.13 5.47 -47.69
CA LEU A 24 -14.84 4.45 -46.91
C LEU A 24 -14.18 4.24 -45.54
N ALA A 25 -12.85 4.21 -45.45
CA ALA A 25 -12.11 4.18 -44.19
C ALA A 25 -12.41 5.43 -43.35
N GLY A 26 -12.41 6.63 -43.94
CA GLY A 26 -12.82 7.87 -43.27
C GLY A 26 -14.29 7.88 -42.80
N ILE A 27 -15.19 7.20 -43.51
CA ILE A 27 -16.60 7.03 -43.10
C ILE A 27 -16.75 5.95 -42.02
N VAL A 28 -15.87 4.96 -41.96
CA VAL A 28 -15.81 3.98 -40.86
C VAL A 28 -15.23 4.62 -39.60
N VAL A 29 -14.10 5.34 -39.72
CA VAL A 29 -13.46 6.09 -38.63
C VAL A 29 -14.37 7.21 -38.11
N GLY A 30 -14.98 8.01 -39.01
CA GLY A 30 -16.01 9.00 -38.64
C GLY A 30 -17.36 8.39 -38.22
N ARG A 31 -17.45 7.06 -38.10
CA ARG A 31 -18.52 6.34 -37.39
C ARG A 31 -18.03 5.74 -36.07
N SER A 32 -16.72 5.60 -35.85
CA SER A 32 -16.11 5.29 -34.56
C SER A 32 -16.35 6.38 -33.52
N ASP A 33 -16.52 7.65 -33.94
CA ASP A 33 -16.91 8.74 -33.04
C ASP A 33 -18.26 8.48 -32.33
N LYS A 34 -19.14 7.65 -32.91
CA LYS A 34 -20.38 7.18 -32.27
C LYS A 34 -20.24 5.95 -31.36
N TYR A 35 -19.05 5.37 -31.29
CA TYR A 35 -18.69 4.39 -30.28
C TYR A 35 -18.01 5.04 -29.08
N ALA A 36 -17.32 6.19 -29.26
CA ALA A 36 -16.76 6.97 -28.17
C ALA A 36 -17.84 7.53 -27.21
N GLU A 37 -19.00 7.99 -27.74
CA GLU A 37 -20.13 8.48 -26.91
C GLU A 37 -20.90 7.38 -26.13
N ASN A 38 -20.50 6.11 -26.20
CA ASN A 38 -21.11 5.02 -25.41
C ASN A 38 -20.08 4.04 -24.81
N ALA A 39 -18.81 4.42 -24.75
CA ALA A 39 -17.81 3.72 -23.95
C ALA A 39 -17.86 4.18 -22.48
N ASN A 40 -19.06 4.16 -21.87
CA ASN A 40 -19.14 3.95 -20.44
C ASN A 40 -18.64 2.52 -20.20
N ILE A 41 -17.34 2.37 -19.93
CA ILE A 41 -16.82 1.18 -19.26
C ILE A 41 -17.52 1.17 -17.91
N LEU A 42 -18.59 0.38 -17.83
CA LEU A 42 -19.52 0.44 -16.72
C LEU A 42 -18.86 -0.31 -15.55
N MET A 43 -18.08 0.44 -14.78
CA MET A 43 -17.48 -0.02 -13.53
C MET A 43 -18.62 -0.30 -12.55
N GLU A 44 -19.08 -1.55 -12.55
CA GLU A 44 -20.13 -2.04 -11.66
C GLU A 44 -19.55 -2.45 -10.29
N TYR A 45 -18.23 -2.71 -10.21
CA TYR A 45 -17.56 -3.13 -8.98
C TYR A 45 -17.77 -2.18 -7.77
N PRO A 46 -17.84 -0.84 -7.89
CA PRO A 46 -18.07 0.03 -6.74
C PRO A 46 -19.40 -0.27 -6.04
N SER A 47 -20.45 -0.61 -6.81
CA SER A 47 -21.77 -0.96 -6.25
C SER A 47 -21.96 -2.45 -6.00
N LYS A 48 -21.21 -3.34 -6.68
CA LYS A 48 -21.33 -4.80 -6.52
C LYS A 48 -20.43 -5.41 -5.44
N LEU A 49 -19.30 -4.77 -5.15
CA LEU A 49 -18.32 -5.24 -4.18
C LEU A 49 -18.22 -4.28 -2.99
N PHE A 50 -18.30 -2.97 -3.24
CA PHE A 50 -18.02 -1.93 -2.25
C PHE A 50 -19.25 -1.11 -1.83
N ASP A 51 -20.46 -1.60 -2.12
CA ASP A 51 -21.65 -1.18 -1.36
C ASP A 51 -21.58 -1.84 0.02
N THR A 52 -21.18 -1.07 1.03
CA THR A 52 -20.86 -1.56 2.38
C THR A 52 -22.09 -1.97 3.21
N ASN A 53 -23.24 -2.21 2.56
CA ASN A 53 -24.45 -2.78 3.16
C ASN A 53 -24.33 -4.28 3.47
N GLU A 54 -23.67 -5.05 2.62
CA GLU A 54 -23.49 -6.50 2.77
C GLU A 54 -22.02 -6.93 2.60
N VAL A 55 -21.64 -8.00 3.30
CA VAL A 55 -20.28 -8.59 3.23
C VAL A 55 -20.12 -9.35 1.91
N ILE A 56 -19.00 -9.15 1.21
CA ILE A 56 -18.66 -9.87 -0.01
C ILE A 56 -18.52 -11.37 0.31
N SER A 57 -19.18 -12.24 -0.46
CA SER A 57 -18.88 -13.68 -0.44
C SER A 57 -17.79 -13.99 -1.46
N VAL A 58 -16.68 -14.59 -1.02
CA VAL A 58 -15.54 -14.99 -1.86
C VAL A 58 -15.26 -16.47 -1.63
N ASN A 59 -15.55 -17.32 -2.61
CA ASN A 59 -15.28 -18.75 -2.55
C ASN A 59 -14.22 -19.14 -3.60
N ILE A 60 -13.00 -19.34 -3.13
CA ILE A 60 -11.84 -19.76 -3.92
C ILE A 60 -11.96 -21.26 -4.20
N LYS A 61 -11.75 -21.67 -5.46
CA LYS A 61 -11.84 -23.06 -5.93
C LYS A 61 -10.50 -23.42 -6.56
N MET A 62 -9.73 -24.23 -5.85
CA MET A 62 -8.33 -24.54 -6.14
C MET A 62 -8.03 -25.96 -5.63
N ASP A 63 -7.06 -26.66 -6.21
CA ASP A 63 -6.64 -27.95 -5.65
C ASP A 63 -5.99 -27.76 -4.27
N GLU A 64 -6.17 -28.71 -3.36
CA GLU A 64 -5.61 -28.62 -2.01
C GLU A 64 -4.07 -28.77 -2.02
N GLU A 65 -3.49 -29.53 -2.95
CA GLU A 65 -2.03 -29.64 -3.09
C GLU A 65 -1.45 -28.31 -3.62
N GLU A 66 -2.07 -27.72 -4.66
CA GLU A 66 -1.66 -26.42 -5.21
C GLU A 66 -1.83 -25.26 -4.19
N TRP A 67 -2.91 -25.26 -3.39
CA TRP A 67 -3.12 -24.27 -2.35
C TRP A 67 -2.01 -24.34 -1.28
N ASN A 68 -1.68 -25.55 -0.83
CA ASN A 68 -0.62 -25.74 0.17
C ASN A 68 0.76 -25.39 -0.41
N GLU A 69 1.04 -25.72 -1.67
CA GLU A 69 2.28 -25.32 -2.36
C GLU A 69 2.41 -23.78 -2.44
N MET A 70 1.32 -23.07 -2.75
CA MET A 70 1.29 -21.60 -2.72
C MET A 70 1.58 -21.02 -1.33
N LEU A 71 1.12 -21.68 -0.26
CA LEU A 71 1.38 -21.22 1.12
C LEU A 71 2.79 -21.56 1.61
N GLU A 72 3.34 -22.72 1.23
CA GLU A 72 4.74 -23.09 1.49
C GLU A 72 5.71 -22.15 0.75
N ASN A 73 5.36 -21.70 -0.46
CA ASN A 73 6.13 -20.75 -1.25
C ASN A 73 5.73 -19.28 -1.05
N ALA A 74 4.92 -18.93 -0.04
CA ALA A 74 4.28 -17.61 0.06
C ALA A 74 5.23 -16.39 -0.08
N MET A 75 6.48 -16.53 0.40
CA MET A 75 7.52 -15.50 0.30
C MET A 75 8.04 -15.22 -1.12
N SER A 76 7.73 -16.06 -2.12
CA SER A 76 8.08 -15.80 -3.53
C SER A 76 7.13 -14.82 -4.20
N GLU A 77 5.94 -14.59 -3.63
CA GLU A 77 4.83 -13.86 -4.24
C GLU A 77 4.47 -14.36 -5.67
N GLU A 78 4.70 -15.64 -5.98
CA GLU A 78 4.30 -16.22 -7.26
C GLU A 78 2.77 -16.38 -7.39
N TYR A 79 2.25 -16.16 -8.60
CA TYR A 79 0.82 -16.26 -8.91
C TYR A 79 0.41 -17.69 -9.30
N TYR A 80 -0.61 -18.20 -8.62
CA TYR A 80 -1.25 -19.48 -8.89
C TYR A 80 -2.63 -19.27 -9.52
N SER A 81 -3.11 -20.20 -10.34
CA SER A 81 -4.41 -20.09 -11.02
C SER A 81 -5.53 -20.78 -10.23
N CYS A 82 -6.63 -20.08 -9.98
CA CYS A 82 -7.84 -20.66 -9.40
C CYS A 82 -9.14 -20.20 -10.10
N ASP A 83 -10.25 -20.91 -9.89
CA ASP A 83 -11.59 -20.36 -10.17
C ASP A 83 -12.07 -19.66 -8.89
N VAL A 84 -12.67 -18.48 -8.97
CA VAL A 84 -13.20 -17.76 -7.80
C VAL A 84 -14.65 -17.39 -8.01
N GLU A 85 -15.51 -17.70 -7.05
CA GLU A 85 -16.91 -17.28 -7.03
C GLU A 85 -17.07 -16.09 -6.08
N ILE A 86 -17.37 -14.92 -6.65
CA ILE A 86 -17.54 -13.65 -5.93
C ILE A 86 -19.00 -13.20 -6.09
N CYS A 87 -19.71 -13.00 -4.98
CA CYS A 87 -21.14 -12.65 -4.96
C CYS A 87 -21.99 -13.55 -5.89
N GLY A 88 -21.70 -14.85 -5.90
CA GLY A 88 -22.37 -15.86 -6.74
C GLY A 88 -21.98 -15.87 -8.23
N THR A 89 -21.07 -14.99 -8.67
CA THR A 89 -20.52 -14.98 -10.04
C THR A 89 -19.18 -15.69 -10.07
N THR A 90 -19.02 -16.74 -10.89
CA THR A 90 -17.73 -17.44 -11.04
C THR A 90 -16.87 -16.76 -12.11
N PHE A 91 -15.68 -16.33 -11.71
CA PHE A 91 -14.56 -15.93 -12.55
C PHE A 91 -13.59 -17.11 -12.66
N LYS A 92 -12.99 -17.31 -13.83
CA LYS A 92 -12.10 -18.45 -14.09
C LYS A 92 -10.66 -18.01 -14.23
N ASN A 93 -9.72 -18.95 -14.00
CA ASN A 93 -8.28 -18.72 -14.13
C ASN A 93 -7.85 -17.35 -13.55
N VAL A 94 -8.37 -17.00 -12.37
CA VAL A 94 -7.98 -15.81 -11.62
C VAL A 94 -6.63 -16.12 -11.02
N ALA A 95 -5.70 -15.18 -11.10
CA ALA A 95 -4.43 -15.32 -10.41
C ALA A 95 -4.61 -14.97 -8.93
N ILE A 96 -4.15 -15.84 -8.04
CA ILE A 96 -4.11 -15.65 -6.59
C ILE A 96 -2.66 -15.76 -6.12
N ARG A 97 -2.29 -14.92 -5.16
CA ARG A 97 -1.04 -15.07 -4.39
C ARG A 97 -1.16 -14.51 -2.98
N PRO A 98 -0.38 -15.00 -2.01
CA PRO A 98 -0.08 -14.28 -0.78
C PRO A 98 0.53 -12.90 -1.09
N LYS A 99 0.34 -11.92 -0.19
CA LYS A 99 0.90 -10.57 -0.32
C LYS A 99 1.32 -9.95 1.01
N GLY A 100 2.26 -9.02 0.94
CA GLY A 100 2.61 -8.10 2.02
C GLY A 100 4.10 -8.12 2.32
N ASN A 101 4.53 -7.31 3.31
CA ASN A 101 5.92 -7.27 3.76
C ASN A 101 6.03 -7.91 5.16
N THR A 102 5.88 -7.11 6.23
CA THR A 102 5.93 -7.60 7.61
C THR A 102 4.91 -8.71 7.86
N SER A 103 3.64 -8.53 7.49
CA SER A 103 2.58 -9.53 7.69
C SER A 103 2.83 -10.85 6.93
N LEU A 104 3.30 -10.78 5.69
CA LEU A 104 3.67 -11.96 4.89
C LEU A 104 4.80 -12.74 5.57
N SER A 105 5.89 -12.05 5.91
CA SER A 105 7.08 -12.68 6.50
C SER A 105 6.90 -13.10 7.96
N SER A 106 5.95 -12.53 8.68
CA SER A 106 5.56 -12.98 10.02
C SER A 106 4.74 -14.27 9.96
N VAL A 107 3.71 -14.34 9.10
CA VAL A 107 2.89 -15.56 8.92
C VAL A 107 3.74 -16.69 8.37
N ALA A 108 4.61 -16.45 7.38
CA ALA A 108 5.49 -17.48 6.82
C ALA A 108 6.54 -18.06 7.80
N ARG A 109 6.79 -17.38 8.94
CA ARG A 109 7.67 -17.87 10.02
C ARG A 109 6.90 -18.50 11.18
N ASP A 110 5.56 -18.50 11.13
CA ASP A 110 4.71 -18.90 12.23
C ASP A 110 3.99 -20.23 11.93
N PRO A 111 4.45 -21.38 12.48
CA PRO A 111 3.89 -22.69 12.14
C PRO A 111 2.45 -22.88 12.65
N ASP A 112 1.95 -21.98 13.49
CA ASP A 112 0.62 -22.05 14.10
C ASP A 112 -0.46 -21.25 13.33
N THR A 113 -0.12 -20.59 12.21
CA THR A 113 -1.10 -19.84 11.38
C THR A 113 -0.77 -19.84 9.89
N ASP A 114 -1.81 -20.00 9.06
CA ASP A 114 -1.77 -19.96 7.59
C ASP A 114 -2.54 -18.74 7.03
N ARG A 115 -2.85 -17.76 7.89
CA ARG A 115 -3.75 -16.63 7.60
C ARG A 115 -3.05 -15.51 6.81
N TYR A 116 -2.63 -15.78 5.59
CA TYR A 116 -2.02 -14.78 4.70
C TYR A 116 -3.02 -13.75 4.18
N SER A 117 -2.56 -12.53 3.90
CA SER A 117 -3.31 -11.62 3.02
C SER A 117 -3.16 -12.08 1.57
N PHE A 118 -4.19 -11.91 0.73
CA PHE A 118 -4.18 -12.34 -0.67
C PHE A 118 -4.36 -11.17 -1.65
N LYS A 119 -3.73 -11.25 -2.83
CA LYS A 119 -4.04 -10.45 -4.02
C LYS A 119 -4.69 -11.38 -5.05
N LEU A 120 -5.86 -10.97 -5.56
CA LEU A 120 -6.52 -11.58 -6.71
C LEU A 120 -6.37 -10.67 -7.93
N GLU A 121 -5.88 -11.21 -9.05
CA GLU A 121 -5.72 -10.50 -10.32
C GLU A 121 -6.52 -11.20 -11.42
N PHE A 122 -7.55 -10.52 -11.94
CA PHE A 122 -8.54 -11.14 -12.81
C PHE A 122 -8.06 -11.29 -14.27
N GLY A 123 -7.19 -10.40 -14.73
CA GLY A 123 -6.68 -10.36 -16.10
C GLY A 123 -5.43 -11.19 -16.39
N HIS A 124 -4.73 -11.68 -15.34
CA HIS A 124 -3.38 -12.25 -15.43
C HIS A 124 -3.25 -13.41 -16.43
N PHE A 125 -4.10 -14.43 -16.28
CA PHE A 125 -4.13 -15.59 -17.19
C PHE A 125 -5.16 -15.46 -18.32
N MET A 126 -5.98 -14.40 -18.32
CA MET A 126 -7.00 -14.13 -19.34
C MET A 126 -7.14 -12.64 -19.60
N GLU A 127 -6.42 -12.17 -20.62
CA GLU A 127 -6.38 -10.77 -21.08
C GLU A 127 -7.79 -10.14 -21.16
N GLY A 128 -7.97 -9.01 -20.47
CA GLY A 128 -9.23 -8.25 -20.45
C GLY A 128 -10.33 -8.80 -19.51
N GLN A 129 -10.10 -9.89 -18.77
CA GLN A 129 -11.03 -10.31 -17.72
C GLN A 129 -10.94 -9.39 -16.49
N THR A 130 -12.10 -8.95 -15.98
CA THR A 130 -12.23 -8.13 -14.76
C THR A 130 -13.35 -8.66 -13.87
N CYS A 131 -13.29 -8.37 -12.57
CA CYS A 131 -14.40 -8.59 -11.65
C CYS A 131 -15.33 -7.36 -11.65
N PHE A 132 -16.35 -7.38 -12.52
CA PHE A 132 -17.29 -6.26 -12.67
C PHE A 132 -16.64 -4.90 -13.03
N GLY A 133 -15.49 -4.94 -13.71
CA GLY A 133 -14.65 -3.77 -14.01
C GLY A 133 -13.46 -3.55 -13.07
N LEU A 134 -13.35 -4.31 -11.96
CA LEU A 134 -12.17 -4.32 -11.10
C LEU A 134 -11.09 -5.23 -11.71
N ASP A 135 -9.87 -4.72 -11.83
CA ASP A 135 -8.69 -5.46 -12.32
C ASP A 135 -8.10 -6.37 -11.22
N LYS A 136 -8.02 -5.86 -9.98
CA LYS A 136 -7.41 -6.55 -8.84
C LYS A 136 -8.18 -6.32 -7.53
N LEU A 137 -8.41 -7.40 -6.78
CA LEU A 137 -9.04 -7.37 -5.46
C LEU A 137 -8.03 -7.77 -4.39
N ILE A 138 -7.90 -6.96 -3.34
CA ILE A 138 -7.02 -7.20 -2.21
C ILE A 138 -7.84 -7.74 -1.05
N LEU A 139 -7.31 -8.73 -0.34
CA LEU A 139 -7.94 -9.37 0.82
C LEU A 139 -6.94 -9.32 1.99
N ASN A 140 -7.03 -8.26 2.81
CA ASN A 140 -6.16 -8.03 3.95
C ASN A 140 -6.59 -8.88 5.16
N ASN A 141 -5.61 -9.55 5.78
CA ASN A 141 -5.79 -10.45 6.92
C ASN A 141 -5.92 -9.74 8.29
N ASN A 142 -5.71 -8.42 8.32
CA ASN A 142 -5.68 -7.54 9.49
C ASN A 142 -4.67 -7.95 10.58
N TYR A 143 -3.50 -8.46 10.19
CA TYR A 143 -2.45 -8.99 11.08
C TYR A 143 -2.12 -8.15 12.32
N ALA A 144 -2.05 -6.82 12.17
CA ALA A 144 -1.68 -5.90 13.24
C ALA A 144 -2.86 -5.10 13.84
N ASP A 145 -4.08 -5.31 13.35
CA ASP A 145 -5.28 -4.60 13.81
C ASP A 145 -6.21 -5.52 14.60
N ALA A 146 -6.11 -5.45 15.93
CA ALA A 146 -6.97 -6.21 16.83
C ALA A 146 -8.45 -5.81 16.71
N THR A 147 -8.73 -4.59 16.21
CA THR A 147 -10.08 -4.08 16.02
C THR A 147 -10.73 -4.62 14.75
N ASN A 148 -9.95 -5.06 13.75
CA ASN A 148 -10.41 -5.28 12.36
C ASN A 148 -11.10 -4.07 11.69
N MET A 149 -11.14 -2.89 12.31
CA MET A 149 -11.91 -1.72 11.86
C MET A 149 -11.06 -0.49 11.51
N LYS A 150 -9.78 -0.40 11.92
CA LYS A 150 -8.99 0.85 11.80
C LYS A 150 -8.92 1.33 10.36
N GLU A 151 -8.43 0.48 9.47
CA GLU A 151 -8.23 0.80 8.05
C GLU A 151 -9.58 1.11 7.35
N ALA A 152 -10.65 0.37 7.68
CA ALA A 152 -12.00 0.59 7.15
C ALA A 152 -12.59 1.95 7.56
N ILE A 153 -12.46 2.32 8.84
CA ILE A 153 -12.93 3.62 9.36
C ILE A 153 -12.15 4.77 8.72
N VAL A 154 -10.85 4.60 8.49
CA VAL A 154 -10.02 5.63 7.86
C VAL A 154 -10.36 5.79 6.37
N TYR A 155 -10.58 4.71 5.62
CA TYR A 155 -11.10 4.83 4.25
C TYR A 155 -12.52 5.43 4.21
N ASP A 156 -13.37 5.23 5.23
CA ASP A 156 -14.66 5.94 5.31
C ASP A 156 -14.49 7.46 5.51
N MET A 157 -13.48 7.89 6.28
CA MET A 157 -13.13 9.31 6.44
C MET A 157 -12.64 9.94 5.13
N PHE A 158 -11.75 9.27 4.38
CA PHE A 158 -11.31 9.72 3.05
C PHE A 158 -12.50 9.84 2.08
N ASN A 159 -13.36 8.82 2.02
CA ASN A 159 -14.57 8.84 1.21
C ASN A 159 -15.57 9.93 1.66
N PHE A 160 -15.67 10.22 2.96
CA PHE A 160 -16.55 11.26 3.50
C PHE A 160 -16.16 12.66 3.01
N ILE A 161 -14.89 13.03 3.07
CA ILE A 161 -14.42 14.35 2.62
C ILE A 161 -14.16 14.44 1.11
N GLY A 162 -14.38 13.35 0.37
CA GLY A 162 -14.18 13.29 -1.08
C GLY A 162 -12.72 13.39 -1.49
N ALA A 163 -11.86 12.64 -0.82
CA ALA A 163 -10.48 12.37 -1.26
C ALA A 163 -10.44 11.14 -2.18
N ALA A 164 -9.46 11.07 -3.08
CA ALA A 164 -9.17 9.87 -3.85
C ALA A 164 -8.53 8.80 -2.94
N SER A 165 -9.30 7.76 -2.60
CA SER A 165 -8.85 6.64 -1.78
C SER A 165 -9.44 5.30 -2.25
N PRO A 166 -8.81 4.15 -1.94
CA PRO A 166 -9.39 2.84 -2.15
C PRO A 166 -10.82 2.73 -1.64
N LEU A 167 -11.66 2.01 -2.38
CA LEU A 167 -12.90 1.46 -1.85
C LEU A 167 -12.62 0.26 -0.96
N TYR A 168 -13.43 0.10 0.09
CA TYR A 168 -13.31 -0.96 1.08
C TYR A 168 -14.66 -1.64 1.33
N ASN A 169 -14.64 -2.92 1.69
CA ASN A 169 -15.75 -3.66 2.29
C ASN A 169 -15.16 -4.88 3.03
N TYR A 170 -15.96 -5.66 3.75
CA TYR A 170 -15.50 -6.95 4.29
C TYR A 170 -15.80 -8.08 3.33
N ALA A 171 -14.97 -9.12 3.35
CA ALA A 171 -15.19 -10.37 2.65
C ALA A 171 -15.21 -11.56 3.62
N SER A 172 -16.21 -12.43 3.46
CA SER A 172 -16.22 -13.78 4.02
C SER A 172 -15.55 -14.71 2.99
N ILE A 173 -14.39 -15.25 3.34
CA ILE A 173 -13.59 -16.11 2.47
C ILE A 173 -13.88 -17.58 2.78
N SER A 174 -14.08 -18.36 1.72
CA SER A 174 -14.09 -19.83 1.75
C SER A 174 -13.10 -20.39 0.73
N LEU A 175 -12.54 -21.56 1.04
CA LEU A 175 -11.77 -22.41 0.11
C LEU A 175 -12.55 -23.70 -0.13
N ASN A 176 -12.86 -24.01 -1.39
CA ASN A 176 -13.64 -25.18 -1.80
C ASN A 176 -14.99 -25.33 -1.07
N GLY A 177 -15.56 -24.21 -0.60
CA GLY A 177 -16.80 -24.15 0.20
C GLY A 177 -16.62 -24.26 1.72
N GLU A 178 -15.40 -24.49 2.23
CA GLU A 178 -15.09 -24.40 3.67
C GLU A 178 -14.73 -22.96 4.05
N TYR A 179 -15.39 -22.39 5.05
CA TYR A 179 -15.10 -21.04 5.56
C TYR A 179 -13.69 -20.97 6.16
N LYS A 180 -12.92 -19.94 5.77
CA LYS A 180 -11.55 -19.69 6.21
C LYS A 180 -11.39 -18.42 7.05
N GLY A 181 -12.30 -17.45 6.95
CA GLY A 181 -12.27 -16.26 7.81
C GLY A 181 -12.88 -15.01 7.19
N VAL A 182 -12.89 -13.93 7.97
CA VAL A 182 -13.32 -12.59 7.54
C VAL A 182 -12.11 -11.70 7.29
N TYR A 183 -12.09 -11.01 6.17
CA TYR A 183 -10.97 -10.21 5.67
C TYR A 183 -11.46 -8.81 5.28
N LEU A 184 -10.57 -7.82 5.34
CA LEU A 184 -10.85 -6.51 4.75
C LEU A 184 -10.56 -6.57 3.25
N ALA A 185 -11.59 -6.41 2.44
CA ALA A 185 -11.49 -6.39 0.99
C ALA A 185 -11.28 -4.95 0.51
N LEU A 186 -10.22 -4.72 -0.27
CA LEU A 186 -9.86 -3.41 -0.80
C LEU A 186 -9.74 -3.44 -2.33
N GLU A 187 -10.16 -2.35 -2.96
CA GLU A 187 -9.75 -1.99 -4.32
C GLU A 187 -8.23 -1.80 -4.37
N ALA A 188 -7.56 -2.41 -5.34
CA ALA A 188 -6.15 -2.12 -5.57
C ALA A 188 -5.99 -0.73 -6.20
N VAL A 189 -5.02 0.06 -5.73
CA VAL A 189 -4.61 1.32 -6.38
C VAL A 189 -3.80 0.95 -7.63
N GLU A 190 -4.49 0.52 -8.68
CA GLU A 190 -3.96 0.12 -9.99
C GLU A 190 -4.94 0.62 -11.10
N GLU A 191 -5.09 -0.07 -12.23
CA GLU A 191 -5.77 0.48 -13.44
C GLU A 191 -7.23 0.87 -13.18
N SER A 192 -8.00 0.03 -12.48
CA SER A 192 -9.43 0.30 -12.26
C SER A 192 -9.68 1.45 -11.28
N PHE A 193 -8.78 1.65 -10.31
CA PHE A 193 -8.80 2.79 -9.40
C PHE A 193 -8.52 4.09 -10.14
N LEU A 194 -7.50 4.11 -11.01
CA LEU A 194 -7.18 5.29 -11.83
C LEU A 194 -8.34 5.62 -12.78
N LEU A 195 -8.92 4.61 -13.43
CA LEU A 195 -10.10 4.78 -14.28
C LEU A 195 -11.31 5.34 -13.51
N ARG A 196 -11.52 4.93 -12.25
CA ARG A 196 -12.61 5.44 -11.38
C ARG A 196 -12.43 6.89 -10.98
N ASN A 197 -11.21 7.30 -10.62
CA ASN A 197 -10.95 8.63 -10.05
C ASN A 197 -10.55 9.67 -11.10
N TYR A 198 -9.86 9.26 -12.18
CA TYR A 198 -9.27 10.14 -13.19
C TYR A 198 -9.78 9.88 -14.62
N GLY A 199 -10.53 8.79 -14.85
CA GLY A 199 -11.00 8.42 -16.18
C GLY A 199 -9.85 7.93 -17.06
N THR A 200 -9.89 8.24 -18.35
CA THR A 200 -8.83 7.84 -19.31
C THR A 200 -7.63 8.80 -19.32
N GLN A 201 -7.26 9.37 -18.17
CA GLN A 201 -6.02 10.14 -18.04
C GLN A 201 -4.83 9.16 -18.06
N ASN A 202 -3.81 9.46 -18.87
CA ASN A 202 -2.57 8.72 -18.85
C ASN A 202 -1.63 9.38 -17.83
N GLY A 203 -1.74 8.96 -16.58
CA GLY A 203 -0.84 9.35 -15.51
C GLY A 203 -0.07 8.15 -14.98
N GLU A 204 1.14 8.40 -14.50
CA GLU A 204 2.06 7.37 -14.03
C GLU A 204 1.88 7.15 -12.53
N LEU A 205 2.03 5.89 -12.10
CA LEU A 205 1.78 5.45 -10.73
C LEU A 205 2.99 4.73 -10.15
N TYR A 206 3.36 5.13 -8.94
CA TYR A 206 4.48 4.57 -8.19
C TYR A 206 4.02 4.22 -6.76
N LYS A 207 4.59 3.17 -6.19
CA LYS A 207 4.44 2.79 -4.78
C LYS A 207 5.84 2.66 -4.15
N PRO A 208 6.43 3.77 -3.67
CA PRO A 208 7.77 3.75 -3.09
C PRO A 208 7.83 2.90 -1.83
N GLU A 209 8.80 1.98 -1.76
CA GLU A 209 8.98 1.05 -0.64
C GLU A 209 10.46 1.03 -0.22
N SER A 210 10.78 1.74 0.86
CA SER A 210 12.15 1.88 1.39
C SER A 210 12.78 0.58 1.92
N MET A 211 11.96 -0.44 2.18
CA MET A 211 12.34 -1.75 2.73
C MET A 211 12.98 -2.70 1.70
N GLY A 212 13.61 -2.16 0.66
CA GLY A 212 14.16 -2.86 -0.52
C GLY A 212 15.39 -3.73 -0.28
N MET A 213 15.30 -4.76 0.57
CA MET A 213 16.24 -5.90 0.53
C MET A 213 15.57 -7.24 0.87
N GLY A 214 14.50 -7.59 0.13
CA GLY A 214 13.65 -8.73 0.49
C GLY A 214 12.82 -9.42 -0.60
N GLY A 215 13.10 -9.25 -1.90
CA GLY A 215 12.43 -9.99 -3.00
C GLY A 215 11.00 -9.52 -3.33
N GLY A 216 10.53 -9.57 -4.58
CA GLY A 216 11.20 -9.84 -5.86
C GLY A 216 10.80 -8.79 -6.91
N GLY A 217 11.64 -8.57 -7.92
CA GLY A 217 11.36 -7.55 -8.94
C GLY A 217 10.11 -7.90 -9.77
N GLY A 218 9.26 -6.90 -10.03
CA GLY A 218 8.03 -7.08 -10.80
C GLY A 218 8.28 -7.74 -12.16
N ASP A 219 7.35 -8.63 -12.55
CA ASP A 219 7.42 -9.50 -13.73
C ASP A 219 7.52 -8.73 -15.06
N ARG A 220 8.73 -8.29 -15.43
CA ARG A 220 9.03 -7.76 -16.76
C ARG A 220 9.13 -8.89 -17.80
N TYR A 221 7.98 -9.43 -18.20
CA TYR A 221 7.87 -10.30 -19.38
C TYR A 221 8.13 -9.51 -20.68
N LYS A 222 9.40 -9.28 -21.00
CA LYS A 222 9.80 -8.79 -22.32
C LYS A 222 9.44 -9.82 -23.39
N GLN A 223 8.40 -9.52 -24.17
CA GLN A 223 7.99 -10.29 -25.33
C GLN A 223 9.05 -10.14 -26.46
N GLU A 224 10.14 -10.91 -26.40
CA GLU A 224 11.15 -10.94 -27.45
C GLU A 224 10.60 -11.54 -28.76
N GLN A 225 10.08 -10.67 -29.63
CA GLN A 225 9.91 -11.02 -31.05
C GLN A 225 11.29 -11.15 -31.71
N GLY A 226 11.69 -12.39 -31.98
CA GLY A 226 13.05 -12.72 -32.38
C GLY A 226 13.55 -12.04 -33.66
N ALA A 227 14.50 -11.12 -33.51
CA ALA A 227 15.31 -10.57 -34.59
C ALA A 227 16.67 -11.30 -34.68
N LYS A 228 16.89 -12.02 -35.78
CA LYS A 228 18.14 -12.77 -36.04
C LYS A 228 19.30 -11.86 -36.48
N SER A 229 20.43 -11.89 -35.77
CA SER A 229 21.77 -11.71 -36.36
C SER A 229 22.86 -12.16 -35.36
N GLN A 230 23.49 -13.31 -35.59
CA GLN A 230 24.79 -13.51 -36.28
C GLN A 230 26.02 -13.46 -35.35
N GLN A 231 26.78 -14.56 -35.37
CA GLN A 231 28.05 -14.74 -34.66
C GLN A 231 29.20 -13.97 -35.33
N GLY A 232 30.12 -13.41 -34.53
CA GLY A 232 31.40 -12.84 -34.98
C GLY A 232 32.30 -12.54 -33.78
N PRO A 233 33.57 -12.99 -33.72
CA PRO A 233 34.32 -13.05 -32.45
C PRO A 233 35.45 -12.03 -32.28
N SER A 234 35.92 -11.94 -31.02
CA SER A 234 37.26 -11.54 -30.57
C SER A 234 37.67 -10.06 -30.57
N GLY A 235 38.04 -9.58 -29.37
CA GLY A 235 39.40 -9.09 -29.15
C GLY A 235 39.56 -7.64 -28.65
N GLY A 236 40.33 -7.48 -27.57
CA GLY A 236 41.14 -6.26 -27.34
C GLY A 236 40.82 -5.43 -26.09
N MET A 237 41.42 -5.77 -24.95
CA MET A 237 42.00 -4.77 -24.05
C MET A 237 43.50 -4.65 -24.35
N PRO A 238 44.01 -3.41 -24.42
CA PRO A 238 45.10 -2.93 -23.53
C PRO A 238 44.81 -1.46 -23.09
N ASP A 239 45.53 -0.71 -22.24
CA ASP A 239 46.59 -0.84 -21.21
C ASP A 239 46.56 0.51 -20.43
N HIS A 240 47.18 0.81 -19.27
CA HIS A 240 48.23 0.25 -18.37
C HIS A 240 47.92 0.85 -16.95
N GLY A 241 48.62 0.57 -15.83
CA GLY A 241 49.78 -0.27 -15.59
C GLY A 241 50.24 -0.24 -14.11
N ASP A 242 51.20 -1.12 -13.80
CA ASP A 242 51.98 -1.38 -12.56
C ASP A 242 51.83 -0.53 -11.28
N PHE A 243 51.69 -1.22 -10.15
CA PHE A 243 52.74 -1.24 -9.12
C PHE A 243 52.85 -2.63 -8.45
N ASN A 244 54.05 -3.01 -8.00
CA ASN A 244 54.50 -4.40 -7.73
C ASN A 244 54.97 -4.58 -6.24
N PRO A 245 55.45 -5.74 -5.76
CA PRO A 245 54.71 -6.78 -5.01
C PRO A 245 55.28 -7.01 -3.58
N GLN A 246 55.10 -8.23 -3.03
CA GLN A 246 55.56 -8.82 -1.74
C GLN A 246 54.46 -8.77 -0.65
N ASP A 247 54.00 -9.88 -0.03
CA ASP A 247 54.59 -11.23 0.14
C ASP A 247 53.59 -12.40 -0.09
N LYS A 248 54.13 -13.61 -0.34
CA LYS A 248 53.46 -14.93 -0.21
C LYS A 248 54.43 -15.95 0.41
N PRO A 249 53.92 -16.91 1.18
CA PRO A 249 53.97 -18.34 0.82
C PRO A 249 52.55 -18.95 0.90
N ASP A 250 52.02 -19.66 -0.10
CA ASP A 250 52.36 -21.00 -0.63
C ASP A 250 51.59 -22.15 0.05
N MET A 251 50.57 -22.63 -0.69
CA MET A 251 50.13 -24.03 -0.96
C MET A 251 49.69 -24.93 0.22
N GLU A 252 48.80 -25.92 0.09
CA GLU A 252 48.37 -26.77 -1.05
C GLU A 252 46.87 -27.12 -0.98
N GLY A 253 46.30 -27.71 -2.05
CA GLY A 253 45.18 -28.67 -1.96
C GLY A 253 44.12 -28.54 -3.05
N ASP A 254 43.68 -29.67 -3.63
CA ASP A 254 42.92 -29.72 -4.89
C ASP A 254 41.53 -30.42 -4.77
N THR A 255 40.66 -30.18 -5.77
CA THR A 255 39.41 -30.88 -6.14
C THR A 255 38.10 -30.66 -5.32
N PRO A 256 36.90 -30.82 -5.97
CA PRO A 256 35.70 -30.05 -5.62
C PRO A 256 34.56 -30.84 -4.95
N GLY A 257 33.67 -30.13 -4.23
CA GLY A 257 32.39 -30.69 -3.77
C GLY A 257 31.46 -29.71 -3.05
N ALA A 258 30.17 -29.79 -3.40
CA ALA A 258 28.98 -29.23 -2.73
C ALA A 258 28.84 -27.68 -2.60
N PRO A 259 27.58 -27.16 -2.64
CA PRO A 259 27.31 -25.76 -2.27
C PRO A 259 27.47 -25.56 -0.75
N PRO A 260 27.87 -24.36 -0.28
CA PRO A 260 28.08 -24.10 1.13
C PRO A 260 26.76 -24.12 1.90
N GLN A 261 26.74 -24.87 3.00
CA GLN A 261 25.67 -24.80 4.00
C GLN A 261 25.84 -23.51 4.82
N MET A 262 24.72 -22.82 5.10
CA MET A 262 24.73 -21.67 6.00
C MET A 262 25.06 -22.11 7.43
N PRO A 263 25.81 -21.32 8.22
CA PRO A 263 26.04 -21.62 9.64
C PRO A 263 24.78 -21.34 10.46
N ASP A 264 24.45 -22.23 11.39
CA ASP A 264 23.41 -22.00 12.39
C ASP A 264 23.75 -20.78 13.26
N MET A 265 22.88 -19.77 13.28
CA MET A 265 22.93 -18.67 14.26
C MET A 265 21.98 -18.93 15.43
N GLU A 266 22.38 -19.80 16.36
CA GLU A 266 21.88 -19.69 17.74
C GLU A 266 22.54 -18.47 18.41
N GLY A 267 21.75 -17.52 18.91
CA GLY A 267 22.26 -16.38 19.70
C GLY A 267 21.85 -14.97 19.26
N PHE A 268 20.74 -14.80 18.53
CA PHE A 268 20.16 -13.48 18.30
C PHE A 268 19.36 -13.03 19.54
N ASP A 269 19.86 -12.02 20.24
CA ASP A 269 19.21 -11.39 21.40
C ASP A 269 18.78 -9.95 21.03
N PRO A 270 17.47 -9.68 20.86
CA PRO A 270 16.97 -8.35 20.49
C PRO A 270 17.27 -7.26 21.52
N ALA A 271 17.55 -7.61 22.78
CA ALA A 271 17.73 -6.64 23.87
C ALA A 271 19.08 -5.90 23.86
N ASN A 272 19.96 -6.16 22.86
CA ASN A 272 21.34 -5.69 22.84
C ASN A 272 21.71 -4.82 21.63
N MET A 273 20.71 -4.13 21.03
CA MET A 273 21.03 -3.05 20.09
C MET A 273 21.71 -1.88 20.81
N PRO A 274 22.81 -1.32 20.28
CA PRO A 274 23.43 -0.14 20.87
C PRO A 274 22.52 1.09 20.65
N SER A 275 22.12 1.73 21.74
CA SER A 275 21.35 2.99 21.70
C SER A 275 22.09 4.06 20.88
N PRO A 276 21.40 4.90 20.08
CA PRO A 276 22.01 6.03 19.40
C PRO A 276 22.68 7.00 20.39
N PRO A 277 23.77 7.71 20.03
CA PRO A 277 24.42 8.66 20.93
C PRO A 277 23.51 9.87 21.18
N GLU A 278 23.22 10.19 22.44
CA GLU A 278 22.52 11.42 22.83
C GLU A 278 23.32 12.66 22.38
N GLY A 279 22.76 13.45 21.44
CA GLY A 279 23.59 14.35 20.63
C GLY A 279 22.91 15.54 19.96
N LYS A 280 22.07 16.29 20.70
CA LYS A 280 21.45 17.59 20.33
C LYS A 280 20.34 17.54 19.25
N ALA A 281 19.30 18.32 19.50
CA ALA A 281 18.32 18.71 18.48
C ALA A 281 18.95 19.61 17.40
N GLY A 282 18.62 19.34 16.14
CA GLY A 282 19.08 20.05 14.95
C GLY A 282 19.64 19.10 13.87
N ASP A 283 18.99 19.07 12.70
CA ASP A 283 19.35 18.33 11.47
C ASP A 283 19.57 16.81 11.60
N GLY A 284 18.46 16.06 11.55
CA GLY A 284 18.44 14.59 11.43
C GLY A 284 18.20 14.04 10.00
N HIS A 285 17.86 14.89 9.03
CA HIS A 285 17.35 14.51 7.70
C HIS A 285 18.41 14.03 6.68
N THR A 286 19.35 13.17 7.09
CA THR A 286 20.45 12.70 6.21
C THR A 286 20.65 11.18 6.16
N GLY A 287 19.54 10.43 6.11
CA GLY A 287 19.52 9.10 5.48
C GLY A 287 19.07 9.23 4.02
N ASN A 288 19.82 8.66 3.07
CA ASN A 288 19.37 8.63 1.67
C ASN A 288 18.25 7.59 1.51
N ASN A 289 17.00 8.04 1.58
CA ASN A 289 15.82 7.20 1.41
C ASN A 289 15.40 7.04 -0.07
N GLY A 290 16.30 7.33 -1.02
CA GLY A 290 16.06 7.18 -2.46
C GLY A 290 14.81 7.92 -2.96
N GLY A 291 14.49 9.08 -2.38
CA GLY A 291 13.31 9.88 -2.71
C GLY A 291 11.97 9.42 -2.09
N ALA A 292 11.92 8.33 -1.33
CA ALA A 292 10.66 7.80 -0.78
C ALA A 292 9.98 8.70 0.28
N ASN A 293 10.66 9.72 0.81
CA ASN A 293 10.05 10.75 1.64
C ASN A 293 9.59 11.99 0.85
N LEU A 294 9.63 11.96 -0.49
CA LEU A 294 9.21 13.03 -1.39
C LEU A 294 9.95 14.37 -1.25
N ASN A 295 10.99 14.46 -0.41
CA ASN A 295 11.84 15.63 -0.35
C ASN A 295 12.58 15.82 -1.68
N TYR A 296 12.71 17.07 -2.13
CA TYR A 296 13.61 17.40 -3.23
C TYR A 296 15.07 17.31 -2.76
N ILE A 297 15.86 16.50 -3.47
CA ILE A 297 17.28 16.24 -3.18
C ILE A 297 18.17 17.03 -4.15
N ASP A 298 18.07 16.69 -5.44
CA ASP A 298 18.72 17.37 -6.56
C ASP A 298 17.99 17.07 -7.88
N ASP A 299 18.55 17.53 -9.01
CA ASP A 299 18.04 17.26 -10.36
C ASP A 299 18.49 15.87 -10.92
N ASN A 300 19.11 15.00 -10.12
CA ASN A 300 19.61 13.70 -10.57
C ASN A 300 18.59 12.58 -10.31
N LEU A 301 18.19 11.85 -11.37
CA LEU A 301 17.17 10.82 -11.24
C LEU A 301 17.60 9.65 -10.33
N ASP A 302 18.89 9.30 -10.28
CA ASP A 302 19.42 8.23 -9.42
C ASP A 302 19.17 8.50 -7.91
N SER A 303 19.01 9.77 -7.52
CA SER A 303 18.69 10.18 -6.15
C SER A 303 17.29 9.74 -5.68
N TYR A 304 16.41 9.38 -6.61
CA TYR A 304 15.01 9.03 -6.41
C TYR A 304 14.71 7.55 -6.75
N SER A 305 15.72 6.70 -6.74
CA SER A 305 15.64 5.30 -7.18
C SER A 305 14.53 4.48 -6.51
N VAL A 306 14.19 4.73 -5.25
CA VAL A 306 13.10 4.00 -4.55
C VAL A 306 11.72 4.36 -5.10
N ILE A 307 11.54 5.54 -5.70
CA ILE A 307 10.32 5.88 -6.44
C ILE A 307 10.24 5.05 -7.72
N TRP A 308 11.34 4.95 -8.48
CA TRP A 308 11.37 4.26 -9.78
C TRP A 308 11.34 2.74 -9.65
N ASP A 309 12.00 2.19 -8.63
CA ASP A 309 11.93 0.76 -8.28
C ASP A 309 10.50 0.34 -7.86
N GLY A 310 9.68 1.31 -7.43
CA GLY A 310 8.26 1.16 -7.12
C GLY A 310 7.31 1.50 -8.27
N GLU A 311 7.76 1.61 -9.52
CA GLU A 311 6.85 1.85 -10.67
C GLU A 311 5.78 0.75 -10.81
N ILE A 312 4.54 1.15 -11.10
CA ILE A 312 3.40 0.25 -11.36
C ILE A 312 2.96 0.36 -12.83
N THR A 313 2.98 1.57 -13.38
CA THR A 313 2.87 1.80 -14.83
C THR A 313 4.26 1.68 -15.48
N GLU A 314 4.32 1.50 -16.81
CA GLU A 314 5.61 1.50 -17.53
C GLU A 314 6.10 2.93 -17.73
N THR A 315 7.14 3.35 -16.98
CA THR A 315 7.61 4.74 -16.99
C THR A 315 8.91 4.95 -17.76
N SER A 316 9.24 6.21 -18.06
CA SER A 316 10.48 6.63 -18.74
C SER A 316 11.18 7.76 -17.99
N ASP A 317 12.46 7.99 -18.33
CA ASP A 317 13.27 9.12 -17.83
C ASP A 317 12.54 10.48 -17.96
N GLY A 318 11.66 10.62 -18.96
CA GLY A 318 10.86 11.83 -19.21
C GLY A 318 9.70 12.00 -18.23
N ASP A 319 9.22 10.93 -17.62
CA ASP A 319 8.19 10.90 -16.59
C ASP A 319 8.83 11.11 -15.21
N HIS A 320 9.96 10.44 -14.95
CA HIS A 320 10.80 10.67 -13.77
C HIS A 320 11.23 12.14 -13.65
N LEU A 321 11.64 12.75 -14.77
CA LEU A 321 12.00 14.17 -14.81
C LEU A 321 10.81 15.09 -14.48
N ARG A 322 9.56 14.73 -14.84
CA ARG A 322 8.37 15.50 -14.44
C ARG A 322 8.15 15.42 -12.94
N VAL A 323 8.26 14.22 -12.35
CA VAL A 323 8.17 14.02 -10.90
C VAL A 323 9.22 14.86 -10.17
N VAL A 324 10.51 14.74 -10.51
CA VAL A 324 11.60 15.51 -9.87
C VAL A 324 11.40 17.03 -10.06
N THR A 325 10.95 17.46 -11.23
CA THR A 325 10.60 18.87 -11.48
C THR A 325 9.47 19.34 -10.56
N ALA A 326 8.44 18.52 -10.35
CA ALA A 326 7.33 18.84 -9.47
C ALA A 326 7.78 18.93 -8.00
N LEU A 327 8.52 17.93 -7.50
CA LEU A 327 9.08 17.93 -6.13
C LEU A 327 9.90 19.21 -5.85
N LYS A 328 10.75 19.60 -6.81
CA LYS A 328 11.53 20.85 -6.75
C LYS A 328 10.67 22.09 -6.61
N ASN A 329 9.66 22.24 -7.47
CA ASN A 329 8.80 23.43 -7.46
C ASN A 329 7.90 23.47 -6.22
N ILE A 330 7.44 22.32 -5.71
CA ILE A 330 6.68 22.22 -4.45
C ILE A 330 7.56 22.66 -3.27
N SER A 331 8.79 22.13 -3.17
CA SER A 331 9.76 22.47 -2.12
C SER A 331 10.20 23.95 -2.17
N GLU A 332 10.34 24.52 -3.37
CA GLU A 332 10.66 25.96 -3.55
C GLU A 332 9.43 26.89 -3.45
N GLY A 333 8.21 26.35 -3.30
CA GLY A 333 6.95 27.13 -3.23
C GLY A 333 6.51 27.76 -4.57
N ASN A 334 7.03 27.28 -5.70
CA ASN A 334 6.81 27.82 -7.04
C ASN A 334 5.57 27.23 -7.72
N ASP A 335 4.55 28.06 -8.02
CA ASP A 335 3.34 27.68 -8.76
C ASP A 335 2.70 26.36 -8.28
N ILE A 336 2.59 26.13 -6.96
CA ILE A 336 2.29 24.81 -6.35
C ILE A 336 1.12 24.06 -7.02
N GLU A 337 -0.01 24.73 -7.30
CA GLU A 337 -1.20 24.11 -7.92
C GLU A 337 -0.98 23.52 -9.33
N LYS A 338 0.07 23.96 -10.02
CA LYS A 338 0.51 23.40 -11.30
C LYS A 338 1.17 22.04 -11.12
N TYR A 339 1.88 21.85 -10.00
CA TYR A 339 2.72 20.69 -9.73
C TYR A 339 2.14 19.73 -8.68
N LEU A 340 1.07 20.13 -7.99
CA LEU A 340 0.45 19.35 -6.92
C LEU A 340 -1.07 19.50 -6.92
N ASP A 341 -1.81 18.43 -6.66
CA ASP A 341 -3.27 18.47 -6.47
C ASP A 341 -3.66 18.91 -5.07
N VAL A 342 -3.40 20.18 -4.77
CA VAL A 342 -3.55 20.81 -3.45
C VAL A 342 -4.88 20.48 -2.76
N ASP A 343 -6.02 20.48 -3.48
CA ASP A 343 -7.31 20.12 -2.88
C ASP A 343 -7.34 18.68 -2.34
N ASN A 344 -6.84 17.71 -3.11
CA ASN A 344 -6.79 16.32 -2.69
C ASN A 344 -5.70 16.07 -1.65
N ILE A 345 -4.57 16.78 -1.73
CA ILE A 345 -3.48 16.67 -0.75
C ILE A 345 -3.89 17.23 0.61
N LEU A 346 -4.56 18.39 0.69
CA LEU A 346 -5.02 18.93 1.99
C LEU A 346 -6.08 18.02 2.64
N LYS A 347 -6.93 17.37 1.83
CA LYS A 347 -7.81 16.28 2.32
C LYS A 347 -7.02 15.07 2.80
N TYR A 348 -6.00 14.66 2.05
CA TYR A 348 -5.13 13.55 2.43
C TYR A 348 -4.47 13.80 3.78
N MET A 349 -3.88 14.98 3.95
CA MET A 349 -3.28 15.46 5.20
C MET A 349 -4.29 15.42 6.35
N ALA A 350 -5.52 15.92 6.16
CA ALA A 350 -6.53 15.98 7.22
C ALA A 350 -6.91 14.59 7.76
N VAL A 351 -7.14 13.61 6.89
CA VAL A 351 -7.47 12.24 7.33
C VAL A 351 -6.24 11.53 7.89
N HIS A 352 -5.06 11.71 7.28
CA HIS A 352 -3.82 11.13 7.76
C HIS A 352 -3.49 11.58 9.19
N THR A 353 -3.58 12.90 9.44
CA THR A 353 -3.37 13.52 10.76
C THR A 353 -4.44 13.13 11.76
N PHE A 354 -5.69 12.99 11.33
CA PHE A 354 -6.76 12.47 12.19
C PHE A 354 -6.45 11.02 12.61
N ALA A 355 -6.02 10.17 11.68
CA ALA A 355 -5.76 8.75 11.89
C ALA A 355 -4.48 8.45 12.68
N VAL A 356 -3.53 9.40 12.75
CA VAL A 356 -2.25 9.25 13.46
C VAL A 356 -1.49 7.99 12.98
N ASN A 357 -1.35 7.84 11.65
CA ASN A 357 -0.71 6.69 11.03
C ASN A 357 0.80 6.90 10.82
N MET A 358 1.59 6.66 11.86
CA MET A 358 3.05 6.81 11.84
C MET A 358 3.78 5.76 10.97
N ASP A 359 3.11 4.72 10.48
CA ASP A 359 3.65 3.71 9.55
C ASP A 359 3.57 4.22 8.10
N SER A 360 4.03 5.46 7.87
CA SER A 360 3.90 6.16 6.58
C SER A 360 4.80 7.41 6.50
N LEU A 361 4.44 8.42 5.71
CA LEU A 361 5.18 9.69 5.52
C LEU A 361 5.32 10.54 6.79
N SER A 362 4.44 10.37 7.78
CA SER A 362 4.54 11.05 9.08
C SER A 362 5.67 10.49 9.97
N GLY A 363 6.09 9.25 9.72
CA GLY A 363 7.17 8.57 10.41
C GLY A 363 8.40 8.29 9.54
N ASN A 364 9.41 7.66 10.14
CA ASN A 364 10.77 7.55 9.58
C ASN A 364 10.93 6.58 8.39
N MET A 365 9.91 5.78 8.06
CA MET A 365 10.02 4.76 7.00
C MET A 365 9.58 5.28 5.62
N ALA A 366 8.69 6.28 5.57
CA ALA A 366 8.18 6.92 4.36
C ALA A 366 7.74 5.92 3.26
N HIS A 367 6.64 5.23 3.55
CA HIS A 367 6.04 4.16 2.74
C HIS A 367 4.52 4.18 2.94
N ASN A 368 3.79 3.14 2.52
CA ASN A 368 2.33 3.04 2.68
C ASN A 368 1.55 4.23 2.06
N TYR A 369 2.01 4.68 0.90
CA TYR A 369 1.29 5.60 0.03
C TYR A 369 1.58 5.24 -1.43
N TYR A 370 0.76 5.75 -2.34
CA TYR A 370 1.07 5.76 -3.78
C TYR A 370 1.31 7.19 -4.22
N LEU A 371 2.32 7.39 -5.07
CA LEU A 371 2.56 8.63 -5.80
C LEU A 371 1.95 8.51 -7.19
N TYR A 372 1.14 9.50 -7.59
CA TYR A 372 0.59 9.62 -8.93
C TYR A 372 1.08 10.90 -9.59
N GLU A 373 1.40 10.83 -10.89
CA GLU A 373 1.84 11.97 -11.70
C GLU A 373 1.04 12.04 -12.99
N HIS A 374 0.50 13.21 -13.33
CA HIS A 374 -0.12 13.44 -14.64
C HIS A 374 0.20 14.86 -15.13
N ASP A 375 0.77 14.98 -16.34
CA ASP A 375 1.15 16.25 -17.00
C ASP A 375 2.02 17.19 -16.13
N GLY A 376 2.83 16.62 -15.23
CA GLY A 376 3.69 17.31 -14.28
C GLY A 376 3.05 17.65 -12.94
N LYS A 377 1.81 17.21 -12.70
CA LYS A 377 1.06 17.43 -11.46
C LYS A 377 1.01 16.16 -10.62
N LEU A 378 1.48 16.23 -9.39
CA LEU A 378 1.53 15.13 -8.43
C LEU A 378 0.25 15.03 -7.60
N ASN A 379 -0.02 13.82 -7.11
CA ASN A 379 -0.99 13.54 -6.05
C ASN A 379 -0.57 12.31 -5.23
N LEU A 380 -1.16 12.14 -4.05
CA LEU A 380 -0.92 11.00 -3.16
C LEU A 380 -2.22 10.22 -2.90
N PHE A 381 -2.12 8.89 -2.83
CA PHE A 381 -3.21 8.01 -2.42
C PHE A 381 -2.85 7.22 -1.16
N PRO A 382 -3.79 7.06 -0.20
CA PRO A 382 -3.55 6.34 1.04
C PRO A 382 -3.46 4.82 0.84
N TRP A 383 -2.63 4.17 1.64
CA TRP A 383 -2.51 2.71 1.70
C TRP A 383 -2.18 2.22 3.11
N ASP A 384 -2.55 0.98 3.44
CA ASP A 384 -2.17 0.24 4.66
C ASP A 384 -2.33 1.01 5.98
N TYR A 385 -3.57 1.33 6.35
CA TYR A 385 -3.89 2.11 7.57
C TYR A 385 -4.16 1.24 8.82
N ASN A 386 -3.70 -0.02 8.85
CA ASN A 386 -3.94 -0.94 9.97
C ASN A 386 -3.20 -0.55 11.27
N LEU A 387 -2.11 0.22 11.19
CA LEU A 387 -1.36 0.74 12.34
C LEU A 387 -1.79 2.14 12.81
N SER A 388 -2.88 2.67 12.26
CA SER A 388 -3.53 3.91 12.74
C SER A 388 -3.86 3.88 14.23
N PHE A 389 -4.06 5.07 14.80
CA PHE A 389 -4.40 5.30 16.20
C PHE A 389 -3.38 4.68 17.17
N GLY A 390 -2.09 4.81 16.84
CA GLY A 390 -0.98 4.40 17.71
C GLY A 390 -0.59 2.92 17.67
N GLY A 391 -0.89 2.20 16.59
CA GLY A 391 -0.40 0.83 16.40
C GLY A 391 1.13 0.75 16.18
N MET A 392 1.75 1.83 15.69
CA MET A 392 3.20 1.94 15.62
C MET A 392 3.77 2.41 16.97
N SER A 393 4.71 1.64 17.53
CA SER A 393 5.16 1.75 18.93
C SER A 393 6.02 2.98 19.25
N SER A 394 6.40 3.76 18.23
CA SER A 394 7.25 4.95 18.32
C SER A 394 6.49 6.20 17.83
N MET A 395 5.79 6.87 18.75
CA MET A 395 5.23 8.20 18.53
C MET A 395 6.26 9.33 18.72
N GLY A 396 7.49 9.03 19.17
CA GLY A 396 8.65 9.94 19.14
C GLY A 396 8.59 11.18 20.05
N ARG A 397 7.46 11.45 20.70
CA ARG A 397 7.18 12.76 21.34
C ARG A 397 7.42 12.80 22.84
N GLY A 398 7.44 11.65 23.51
CA GLY A 398 7.83 11.48 24.91
C GLY A 398 8.97 10.49 25.12
N GLY A 399 9.55 10.50 26.32
CA GLY A 399 10.51 9.48 26.77
C GLY A 399 9.81 8.16 27.14
N GLU A 400 10.58 7.16 27.59
CA GLU A 400 10.06 5.82 27.91
C GLU A 400 8.90 5.81 28.94
N ASP A 401 8.76 6.86 29.75
CA ASP A 401 7.71 7.05 30.77
C ASP A 401 6.43 7.74 30.25
N SER A 402 6.30 8.06 28.96
CA SER A 402 5.13 8.80 28.45
C SER A 402 3.87 7.95 28.22
N ASP A 403 2.71 8.58 28.43
CA ASP A 403 1.42 7.94 28.23
C ASP A 403 1.03 7.95 26.74
N LYS A 404 1.18 6.80 26.08
CA LYS A 404 0.98 6.64 24.63
C LYS A 404 -0.46 6.93 24.18
N GLY A 405 -1.45 6.72 25.06
CA GLY A 405 -2.84 7.09 24.80
C GLY A 405 -3.02 8.60 24.69
N THR A 406 -2.45 9.34 25.64
CA THR A 406 -2.39 10.82 25.66
C THR A 406 -1.64 11.37 24.45
N GLU A 407 -0.50 10.79 24.07
CA GLU A 407 0.24 11.21 22.86
C GLU A 407 -0.60 11.03 21.59
N MET A 408 -1.17 9.84 21.37
CA MET A 408 -1.99 9.53 20.20
C MET A 408 -3.23 10.43 20.12
N VAL A 409 -3.93 10.65 21.23
CA VAL A 409 -5.10 11.54 21.29
C VAL A 409 -4.72 12.96 20.88
N ASN A 410 -3.59 13.47 21.37
CA ASN A 410 -3.19 14.88 21.19
C ASN A 410 -2.25 15.11 20.01
N ASP A 411 -2.12 14.17 19.08
CA ASP A 411 -1.16 14.33 18.00
C ASP A 411 -1.32 15.67 17.22
N ALA A 412 -0.21 16.30 16.85
CA ALA A 412 -0.16 17.73 16.57
C ALA A 412 -0.67 18.04 15.16
N ILE A 413 -1.70 18.87 15.04
CA ILE A 413 -2.32 19.14 13.74
C ILE A 413 -1.48 20.05 12.83
N ASP A 414 -0.60 20.89 13.39
CA ASP A 414 0.20 21.85 12.62
C ASP A 414 1.66 21.42 12.43
N THR A 415 2.06 20.27 13.00
CA THR A 415 3.34 19.59 12.71
C THR A 415 3.18 18.08 12.41
N PRO A 416 2.25 17.64 11.55
CA PRO A 416 1.85 16.23 11.44
C PRO A 416 2.80 15.32 10.63
N PHE A 417 3.76 15.88 9.89
CA PHE A 417 4.62 15.13 8.95
C PHE A 417 6.11 15.17 9.30
N SER A 418 6.47 14.81 10.53
CA SER A 418 7.85 14.95 11.04
C SER A 418 8.95 14.21 10.25
N GLY A 419 8.61 13.29 9.35
CA GLY A 419 9.55 12.54 8.49
C GLY A 419 9.81 13.14 7.10
N THR A 420 9.17 14.26 6.72
CA THR A 420 9.26 14.85 5.39
C THR A 420 8.96 16.36 5.39
N ASP A 421 9.72 17.12 4.60
CA ASP A 421 9.52 18.55 4.38
C ASP A 421 8.54 18.81 3.21
N PHE A 422 8.00 17.76 2.58
CA PHE A 422 7.16 17.84 1.37
C PHE A 422 5.86 18.63 1.57
N PHE A 423 5.32 18.64 2.79
CA PHE A 423 4.07 19.33 3.13
C PHE A 423 4.30 20.75 3.70
N ASP A 424 5.53 21.15 3.98
CA ASP A 424 5.83 22.38 4.72
C ASP A 424 5.33 23.62 3.96
N THR A 425 5.54 23.70 2.65
CA THR A 425 5.08 24.84 1.83
C THR A 425 3.55 24.93 1.72
N LEU A 426 2.81 23.88 2.11
CA LEU A 426 1.36 23.92 2.27
C LEU A 426 0.96 24.43 3.66
N LEU A 427 1.69 24.04 4.71
CA LEU A 427 1.42 24.45 6.09
C LEU A 427 1.87 25.91 6.35
N GLU A 428 2.93 26.38 5.69
CA GLU A 428 3.39 27.78 5.73
C GLU A 428 2.46 28.75 4.98
N ASN A 429 1.59 28.25 4.09
CA ASN A 429 0.66 29.05 3.31
C ASN A 429 -0.68 29.20 4.05
N GLU A 430 -0.99 30.42 4.52
CA GLU A 430 -2.20 30.73 5.29
C GLU A 430 -3.52 30.23 4.63
N GLU A 431 -3.65 30.30 3.30
CA GLU A 431 -4.86 29.86 2.58
C GLU A 431 -4.98 28.32 2.54
N TYR A 432 -3.85 27.63 2.39
CA TYR A 432 -3.83 26.16 2.37
C TYR A 432 -3.96 25.58 3.77
N LEU A 433 -3.34 26.20 4.78
CA LEU A 433 -3.52 25.87 6.20
C LEU A 433 -4.99 26.05 6.64
N GLU A 434 -5.63 27.18 6.34
CA GLU A 434 -7.05 27.43 6.68
C GLU A 434 -7.96 26.35 6.06
N LYS A 435 -7.68 25.94 4.82
CA LYS A 435 -8.44 24.92 4.09
C LYS A 435 -8.20 23.50 4.63
N TYR A 436 -6.97 23.16 5.01
CA TYR A 436 -6.65 21.92 5.72
C TYR A 436 -7.37 21.85 7.08
N HIS A 437 -7.37 22.95 7.85
CA HIS A 437 -8.15 23.10 9.07
C HIS A 437 -9.67 22.98 8.84
N GLU A 438 -10.20 23.41 7.69
CA GLU A 438 -11.60 23.18 7.32
C GLU A 438 -11.92 21.68 7.14
N TYR A 439 -11.03 20.90 6.54
CA TYR A 439 -11.22 19.45 6.45
C TYR A 439 -11.11 18.76 7.81
N LEU A 440 -10.20 19.19 8.69
CA LEU A 440 -10.15 18.71 10.08
C LEU A 440 -11.45 19.04 10.84
N ARG A 441 -12.01 20.25 10.70
CA ARG A 441 -13.34 20.61 11.26
C ARG A 441 -14.44 19.70 10.73
N LYS A 442 -14.46 19.37 9.43
CA LYS A 442 -15.45 18.42 8.87
C LYS A 442 -15.32 17.02 9.48
N LEU A 443 -14.10 16.53 9.69
CA LEU A 443 -13.88 15.24 10.33
C LEU A 443 -14.35 15.23 11.80
N THR A 444 -14.12 16.30 12.56
CA THR A 444 -14.54 16.35 13.97
C THR A 444 -16.03 16.65 14.14
N GLU A 445 -16.54 17.69 13.48
CA GLU A 445 -17.91 18.19 13.67
C GLU A 445 -18.95 17.42 12.84
N GLU A 446 -18.70 17.14 11.56
CA GLU A 446 -19.69 16.51 10.68
C GLU A 446 -19.58 14.97 10.67
N TYR A 447 -18.36 14.41 10.66
CA TYR A 447 -18.17 12.96 10.68
C TYR A 447 -18.28 12.36 12.09
N VAL A 448 -17.50 12.85 13.07
CA VAL A 448 -17.47 12.28 14.42
C VAL A 448 -18.61 12.74 15.31
N ASP A 449 -18.95 14.03 15.35
CA ASP A 449 -20.06 14.55 16.18
C ASP A 449 -21.41 14.59 15.44
N GLY A 450 -21.41 14.67 14.11
CA GLY A 450 -22.61 14.55 13.26
C GLY A 450 -23.16 13.12 13.15
N GLY A 451 -22.49 12.12 13.75
CA GLY A 451 -22.99 10.76 13.92
C GLY A 451 -22.54 9.75 12.88
N ARG A 452 -21.92 10.16 11.76
CA ARG A 452 -21.46 9.23 10.72
C ARG A 452 -20.44 8.22 11.22
N PHE A 453 -19.55 8.61 12.12
CA PHE A 453 -18.63 7.67 12.80
C PHE A 453 -19.40 6.57 13.56
N GLU A 454 -20.44 6.92 14.30
CA GLU A 454 -21.26 5.96 15.05
C GLU A 454 -22.06 5.05 14.10
N GLU A 455 -22.58 5.58 12.99
CA GLU A 455 -23.22 4.79 11.94
C GLU A 455 -22.25 3.78 11.30
N THR A 456 -21.05 4.21 10.90
CA THR A 456 -20.02 3.35 10.31
C THR A 456 -19.50 2.31 11.31
N TYR A 457 -19.20 2.68 12.56
CA TYR A 457 -18.75 1.75 13.61
C TYR A 457 -19.80 0.67 13.90
N ASN A 458 -21.08 1.06 14.09
CA ASN A 458 -22.16 0.12 14.35
C ASN A 458 -22.46 -0.78 13.14
N ARG A 459 -22.41 -0.24 11.93
CA ARG A 459 -22.57 -1.00 10.68
C ARG A 459 -21.50 -2.09 10.58
N ILE A 460 -20.22 -1.73 10.72
CA ILE A 460 -19.10 -2.68 10.64
C ILE A 460 -19.25 -3.76 11.72
N GLY A 461 -19.46 -3.38 12.98
CA GLY A 461 -19.69 -4.33 14.07
C GLY A 461 -20.86 -5.30 13.79
N SER A 462 -21.97 -4.80 13.23
CA SER A 462 -23.12 -5.65 12.87
C SER A 462 -22.81 -6.66 11.74
N GLN A 463 -21.84 -6.35 10.88
CA GLN A 463 -21.42 -7.20 9.76
C GLN A 463 -20.40 -8.25 10.18
N ILE A 464 -19.44 -7.89 11.04
CA ILE A 464 -18.26 -8.74 11.31
C ILE A 464 -18.23 -9.37 12.70
N ASP A 465 -18.97 -8.90 13.72
CA ASP A 465 -18.90 -9.48 15.08
C ASP A 465 -19.12 -11.00 15.09
N ALA A 466 -20.12 -11.50 14.35
CA ALA A 466 -20.37 -12.94 14.23
C ALA A 466 -19.27 -13.67 13.45
N LEU A 467 -18.79 -13.06 12.36
CA LEU A 467 -17.77 -13.65 11.48
C LEU A 467 -16.40 -13.75 12.16
N VAL A 468 -16.00 -12.73 12.92
CA VAL A 468 -14.76 -12.72 13.74
C VAL A 468 -14.84 -13.76 14.85
N LYS A 469 -16.00 -13.92 15.48
CA LYS A 469 -16.22 -14.93 16.53
C LYS A 469 -16.14 -16.37 16.00
N GLU A 470 -16.53 -16.58 14.75
CA GLU A 470 -16.55 -17.88 14.09
C GLU A 470 -15.30 -18.12 13.21
N ASP A 471 -14.39 -17.14 13.11
CA ASP A 471 -13.18 -17.22 12.29
C ASP A 471 -12.19 -18.25 12.87
N PRO A 472 -11.90 -19.35 12.16
CA PRO A 472 -11.03 -20.41 12.66
C PRO A 472 -9.53 -20.04 12.65
N THR A 473 -9.16 -18.89 12.06
CA THR A 473 -7.78 -18.47 11.81
C THR A 473 -7.37 -17.17 12.52
N ALA A 474 -8.29 -16.52 13.27
CA ALA A 474 -8.10 -15.18 13.82
C ALA A 474 -6.84 -15.04 14.70
N PHE A 475 -6.08 -13.96 14.46
CA PHE A 475 -4.87 -13.62 15.24
C PHE A 475 -5.15 -13.19 16.68
N TYR A 476 -6.37 -12.72 16.95
CA TYR A 476 -6.81 -12.19 18.24
C TYR A 476 -8.05 -12.95 18.69
N SER A 477 -8.20 -13.18 20.00
CA SER A 477 -9.43 -13.76 20.54
C SER A 477 -10.60 -12.80 20.40
N TYR A 478 -11.82 -13.32 20.40
CA TYR A 478 -13.03 -12.49 20.31
C TYR A 478 -13.15 -11.45 21.45
N ASP A 479 -12.69 -11.78 22.66
CA ASP A 479 -12.70 -10.86 23.80
C ASP A 479 -11.64 -9.74 23.65
N GLU A 480 -10.48 -10.05 23.08
CA GLU A 480 -9.47 -9.04 22.68
C GLU A 480 -10.02 -8.13 21.57
N TYR A 481 -10.67 -8.68 20.55
CA TYR A 481 -11.36 -7.91 19.50
C TYR A 481 -12.43 -6.97 20.06
N LYS A 482 -13.31 -7.43 20.98
CA LYS A 482 -14.32 -6.54 21.58
C LYS A 482 -13.68 -5.42 22.41
N THR A 483 -12.64 -5.73 23.19
CA THR A 483 -11.87 -4.74 23.95
C THR A 483 -11.23 -3.72 23.01
N ALA A 484 -10.58 -4.17 21.94
CA ALA A 484 -9.94 -3.35 20.92
C ALA A 484 -10.94 -2.38 20.26
N CYS A 485 -12.13 -2.85 19.88
CA CYS A 485 -13.17 -2.03 19.28
C CYS A 485 -13.68 -0.94 20.25
N GLU A 486 -13.91 -1.29 21.52
CA GLU A 486 -14.33 -0.32 22.54
C GLU A 486 -13.25 0.75 22.79
N THR A 487 -11.98 0.36 22.82
CA THR A 487 -10.85 1.30 22.92
C THR A 487 -10.75 2.20 21.69
N LEU A 488 -10.91 1.66 20.47
CA LEU A 488 -10.91 2.45 19.23
C LEU A 488 -12.04 3.48 19.19
N TYR A 489 -13.24 3.09 19.65
CA TYR A 489 -14.37 4.02 19.74
C TYR A 489 -14.04 5.22 20.63
N LYS A 490 -13.46 4.99 21.82
CA LYS A 490 -13.00 6.06 22.71
C LYS A 490 -11.88 6.89 22.09
N ALA A 491 -10.88 6.23 21.49
CA ALA A 491 -9.73 6.87 20.86
C ALA A 491 -10.18 7.89 19.79
N VAL A 492 -11.10 7.50 18.89
CA VAL A 492 -11.63 8.40 17.86
C VAL A 492 -12.42 9.58 18.47
N LYS A 493 -13.21 9.37 19.53
CA LYS A 493 -13.93 10.46 20.20
C LYS A 493 -12.98 11.45 20.87
N LEU A 494 -11.98 10.97 21.62
CA LEU A 494 -10.99 11.83 22.27
C LEU A 494 -10.08 12.53 21.25
N ARG A 495 -9.67 11.84 20.17
CA ARG A 495 -8.90 12.43 19.08
C ARG A 495 -9.66 13.59 18.42
N ALA A 496 -10.95 13.43 18.17
CA ALA A 496 -11.78 14.50 17.64
C ALA A 496 -11.97 15.66 18.63
N GLU A 497 -12.04 15.40 19.92
CA GLU A 497 -12.05 16.44 20.96
C GLU A 497 -10.74 17.23 20.97
N SER A 498 -9.58 16.55 20.90
CA SER A 498 -8.28 17.20 20.87
C SER A 498 -8.09 18.06 19.62
N ILE A 499 -8.42 17.52 18.43
CA ILE A 499 -8.32 18.28 17.18
C ILE A 499 -9.17 19.55 17.22
N LYS A 500 -10.41 19.51 17.74
CA LYS A 500 -11.21 20.73 17.95
C LYS A 500 -10.53 21.70 18.92
N GLY A 501 -10.02 21.20 20.03
CA GLY A 501 -9.30 22.02 21.00
C GLY A 501 -8.07 22.71 20.42
N GLN A 502 -7.35 22.03 19.52
CA GLN A 502 -6.21 22.56 18.77
C GLN A 502 -6.64 23.63 17.75
N LEU A 503 -7.69 23.36 16.96
CA LEU A 503 -8.27 24.31 15.99
C LEU A 503 -8.81 25.59 16.65
N ASP A 504 -9.35 25.48 17.87
CA ASP A 504 -9.85 26.62 18.67
C ASP A 504 -8.74 27.33 19.46
N GLY A 505 -7.49 26.86 19.42
CA GLY A 505 -6.37 27.42 20.17
C GLY A 505 -6.46 27.23 21.69
N THR A 506 -7.23 26.24 22.16
CA THR A 506 -7.37 25.88 23.58
C THR A 506 -6.44 24.75 24.01
N ILE A 507 -5.97 23.96 23.04
CA ILE A 507 -4.90 22.96 23.14
C ILE A 507 -3.80 23.42 22.16
N PRO A 508 -2.51 23.29 22.45
CA PRO A 508 -1.47 23.70 21.50
C PRO A 508 -1.45 22.80 20.25
N SER A 509 -1.28 23.38 19.07
CA SER A 509 -1.44 22.65 17.79
C SER A 509 -0.12 22.11 17.20
N THR A 510 1.03 22.53 17.74
CA THR A 510 2.36 22.07 17.32
C THR A 510 3.05 21.21 18.38
N ASP A 511 3.96 20.34 17.92
CA ASP A 511 4.82 19.50 18.75
C ASP A 511 5.56 20.25 19.85
N GLU A 512 6.10 21.42 19.53
CA GLU A 512 6.93 22.22 20.42
C GLU A 512 6.08 22.93 21.48
N GLU A 513 4.92 23.47 21.11
CA GLU A 513 4.03 24.11 22.09
C GLU A 513 3.39 23.07 23.04
N GLN A 514 3.05 21.86 22.55
CA GLN A 514 2.55 20.80 23.41
C GLN A 514 3.61 20.29 24.41
N LYS A 515 4.90 20.33 24.06
CA LYS A 515 6.00 20.08 25.00
C LYS A 515 6.13 21.18 26.06
N GLN A 516 5.71 22.41 25.74
CA GLN A 516 5.78 23.57 26.65
C GLN A 516 4.54 23.68 27.56
N ASP A 517 3.35 23.30 27.09
CA ASP A 517 2.10 23.28 27.87
C ASP A 517 1.38 21.93 27.80
N SER A 518 2.04 20.89 28.33
CA SER A 518 1.47 19.55 28.41
C SER A 518 0.26 19.44 29.36
N ALA A 519 -0.03 20.49 30.14
CA ALA A 519 -1.17 20.55 31.06
C ALA A 519 -2.49 20.92 30.37
N ALA A 520 -2.43 21.42 29.14
CA ALA A 520 -3.60 21.70 28.29
C ALA A 520 -4.09 20.48 27.49
N LEU A 521 -3.30 19.40 27.44
CA LEU A 521 -3.62 18.19 26.66
C LEU A 521 -4.78 17.40 27.28
N ILE A 522 -5.52 16.67 26.43
CA ILE A 522 -6.55 15.73 26.88
C ILE A 522 -5.89 14.50 27.49
N ASP A 523 -6.28 14.15 28.72
CA ASP A 523 -5.86 12.89 29.38
C ASP A 523 -6.37 11.68 28.58
N GLY A 524 -5.45 11.01 27.89
CA GLY A 524 -5.71 9.81 27.10
C GLY A 524 -5.31 8.52 27.82
N SER A 525 -5.02 8.54 29.12
CA SER A 525 -4.46 7.39 29.86
C SER A 525 -5.41 6.19 30.00
N GLU A 526 -6.69 6.32 29.63
CA GLU A 526 -7.60 5.18 29.47
C GLU A 526 -7.49 4.48 28.11
N ILE A 527 -6.71 5.00 27.16
CA ILE A 527 -6.54 4.46 25.82
C ILE A 527 -5.28 3.58 25.76
N ASP A 528 -5.48 2.29 26.01
CA ASP A 528 -4.44 1.29 25.73
C ASP A 528 -4.29 1.10 24.21
N VAL A 529 -3.36 1.83 23.61
CA VAL A 529 -3.03 1.71 22.17
C VAL A 529 -2.59 0.30 21.78
N SER A 530 -1.99 -0.47 22.70
CA SER A 530 -1.53 -1.84 22.43
C SER A 530 -2.69 -2.84 22.37
N ALA A 531 -3.77 -2.61 23.13
CA ALA A 531 -5.00 -3.38 23.05
C ALA A 531 -5.70 -3.24 21.68
N MET A 532 -5.44 -2.15 20.93
CA MET A 532 -5.93 -1.97 19.55
C MET A 532 -5.07 -2.68 18.49
N GLY A 533 -4.02 -3.41 18.89
CA GLY A 533 -3.07 -4.06 17.99
C GLY A 533 -1.88 -3.17 17.62
N ALA A 534 -0.73 -3.81 17.37
CA ALA A 534 0.56 -3.16 17.19
C ALA A 534 1.40 -3.85 16.09
N HIS A 535 2.46 -3.17 15.62
CA HIS A 535 3.33 -3.62 14.51
C HIS A 535 3.87 -5.07 14.63
N SER A 536 4.06 -5.59 15.84
CA SER A 536 4.48 -6.98 16.09
C SER A 536 3.39 -8.04 15.90
N GLY A 537 2.16 -7.64 15.53
CA GLY A 537 0.97 -8.49 15.50
C GLY A 537 0.50 -8.92 16.89
N GLY A 538 -0.51 -9.80 16.94
CA GLY A 538 -1.14 -10.27 18.18
C GLY A 538 -0.29 -11.15 19.10
N LYS A 539 1.02 -11.29 18.87
CA LYS A 539 1.90 -12.08 19.74
C LYS A 539 2.25 -11.32 21.00
N LYS A 540 1.74 -11.80 22.12
CA LYS A 540 2.19 -11.40 23.47
C LYS A 540 3.67 -11.73 23.62
N GLU A 541 4.46 -10.75 24.04
CA GLU A 541 5.72 -11.06 24.74
C GLU A 541 5.41 -12.00 25.91
N GLY A 542 6.22 -13.05 26.06
CA GLY A 542 5.83 -14.24 26.80
C GLY A 542 5.52 -13.98 28.27
N ASN A 543 4.24 -14.05 28.66
CA ASN A 543 3.86 -14.15 30.07
C ASN A 543 4.23 -15.57 30.58
N PRO A 544 5.07 -15.73 31.62
CA PRO A 544 5.57 -17.06 32.03
C PRO A 544 4.53 -18.02 32.64
N GLU A 545 3.28 -17.59 32.84
CA GLU A 545 2.29 -18.31 33.66
C GLU A 545 1.12 -18.94 32.88
N SER A 546 1.40 -19.90 31.98
CA SER A 546 0.38 -20.87 31.54
C SER A 546 0.89 -22.25 31.09
N GLN A 547 2.07 -22.70 31.54
CA GLN A 547 2.44 -24.12 31.47
C GLN A 547 1.83 -24.92 32.63
N ASP A 548 0.52 -25.20 32.57
CA ASP A 548 -0.02 -26.50 33.02
C ASP A 548 -1.51 -26.66 32.65
N ASN A 549 -1.78 -27.68 31.81
CA ASN A 549 -3.03 -28.47 31.63
C ASN A 549 -3.46 -28.65 30.16
N ASN A 550 -2.70 -29.45 29.39
CA ASN A 550 -3.32 -30.26 28.32
C ASN A 550 -2.53 -31.53 27.94
N SER A 551 -2.19 -32.35 28.94
CA SER A 551 -1.43 -33.60 28.76
C SER A 551 -2.31 -34.87 28.70
N VAL A 552 -3.52 -34.81 28.09
CA VAL A 552 -4.32 -36.03 27.83
C VAL A 552 -5.08 -36.01 26.50
N LYS A 553 -4.45 -36.52 25.43
CA LYS A 553 -5.00 -37.45 24.41
C LYS A 553 -4.13 -37.47 23.14
N HIS A 554 -3.23 -38.46 23.03
CA HIS A 554 -3.13 -39.36 21.85
C HIS A 554 -1.89 -40.27 21.95
N SER A 555 -2.07 -41.49 22.46
CA SER A 555 -1.30 -42.63 21.95
C SER A 555 -2.07 -43.94 22.12
N LYS A 556 -2.38 -44.59 20.99
CA LYS A 556 -2.72 -46.01 20.95
C LYS A 556 -2.30 -46.57 19.60
N LYS A 557 -1.59 -47.70 19.66
CA LYS A 557 -1.08 -48.51 18.53
C LYS A 557 0.07 -47.89 17.72
N LYS A 558 1.27 -48.43 17.94
CA LYS A 558 1.85 -49.37 16.96
C LYS A 558 2.41 -50.57 17.69
N SER A 559 2.26 -51.73 17.07
CA SER A 559 2.75 -53.03 17.54
C SER A 559 4.17 -53.25 17.02
N GLY A 560 5.04 -53.86 17.83
CA GLY A 560 6.40 -54.24 17.48
C GLY A 560 7.05 -54.94 18.66
#